data_AF-A0A7S1HHG7-F1
#
_entry.id   AF-A0A7S1HHG7-F1
#
_cell.length_a   1.000
_cell.length_b   1.000
_cell.length_c   1.000
_cell.angle_alpha   90.00
_cell.angle_beta   90.00
_cell.angle_gamma   90.00
#
_symmetry.space_group_name_H-M   'P 1'
#
loop_
_entity.id
_entity.type
_entity.pdbx_description
1 polymer ?
#
loop_
_entity_poly.entity_id
_entity_poly.type
_entity_poly.pdbx_seq_one_letter_code
_entity_poly.pdbx_strand_id
1 'polypeptide(L)'
;PLMAGGGMYETGAGGSAPKHVQQLVEENHLRWDSLGEFLALAVSLEDLGIKYGNARAKVLAKTLDAATGKLLDNGKGPSPKTGEIDNRGSHFYLTLYWAQELAAQTDDAALAATFKP
;
A
#
# COMPACT_ATOMS: atom_id res chain seq x y z
N PRO A 1 -0.74 -15.54 11.79
CA PRO A 1 -1.59 -15.75 13.00
C PRO A 1 -0.75 -16.11 14.22
N LEU A 2 -0.74 -15.27 15.25
CA LEU A 2 0.00 -15.52 16.49
C LEU A 2 -0.82 -16.42 17.43
N MET A 3 -0.15 -17.25 18.23
CA MET A 3 -0.82 -18.18 19.15
C MET A 3 -1.75 -17.49 20.16
N ALA A 4 -1.42 -16.26 20.56
CA ALA A 4 -2.22 -15.46 21.48
C ALA A 4 -3.41 -14.72 20.81
N GLY A 5 -3.74 -15.04 19.55
CA GLY A 5 -4.84 -14.42 18.80
C GLY A 5 -4.47 -13.13 18.05
N GLY A 6 -3.25 -12.64 18.19
CA GLY A 6 -2.72 -11.50 17.43
C GLY A 6 -2.41 -11.81 15.96
N GLY A 7 -2.15 -10.75 15.19
CA GLY A 7 -1.71 -10.82 13.79
C GLY A 7 -0.29 -10.29 13.62
N MET A 8 0.50 -10.94 12.77
CA MET A 8 1.79 -10.43 12.29
C MET A 8 1.80 -10.64 10.77
N TYR A 9 2.12 -9.58 10.03
CA TYR A 9 2.02 -9.53 8.58
C TYR A 9 3.37 -9.10 8.03
N GLU A 10 4.17 -10.08 7.63
CA GLU A 10 5.47 -9.81 7.01
C GLU A 10 5.26 -9.23 5.61
N THR A 11 6.02 -8.20 5.28
CA THR A 11 5.91 -7.46 4.02
C THR A 11 6.61 -8.15 2.86
N GLY A 12 7.18 -9.34 3.09
CA GLY A 12 7.88 -10.15 2.09
C GLY A 12 8.86 -11.10 2.75
N ALA A 13 9.35 -12.07 1.98
CA ALA A 13 10.34 -13.06 2.43
C ALA A 13 11.79 -12.70 2.04
N GLY A 14 12.01 -11.48 1.55
CA GLY A 14 13.32 -10.99 1.09
C GLY A 14 14.17 -10.38 2.21
N GLY A 15 15.42 -10.03 1.88
CA GLY A 15 16.30 -9.24 2.75
C GLY A 15 16.13 -7.73 2.57
N SER A 16 17.00 -6.94 3.22
CA SER A 16 16.96 -5.46 3.20
C SER A 16 17.58 -4.80 1.95
N ALA A 17 17.96 -5.58 0.94
CA ALA A 17 18.49 -5.12 -0.35
C ALA A 17 19.56 -4.00 -0.27
N PRO A 18 20.76 -4.24 0.28
CA PRO A 18 21.79 -3.21 0.49
C PRO A 18 22.23 -2.48 -0.80
N LYS A 19 22.14 -3.13 -1.97
CA LYS A 19 22.44 -2.51 -3.28
C LYS A 19 21.43 -1.43 -3.69
N HIS A 20 20.23 -1.41 -3.12
CA HIS A 20 19.26 -0.34 -3.37
C HIS A 20 19.69 0.96 -2.68
N VAL A 21 20.28 0.84 -1.47
CA VAL A 21 20.80 1.98 -0.73
C VAL A 21 21.99 2.62 -1.46
N GLN A 22 22.86 1.80 -2.07
CA GLN A 22 23.97 2.30 -2.89
C GLN A 22 23.45 3.19 -4.04
N GLN A 23 22.47 2.70 -4.83
CA GLN A 23 21.86 3.51 -5.89
C GLN A 23 21.16 4.77 -5.36
N LEU A 24 20.51 4.69 -4.20
CA LEU A 24 19.90 5.86 -3.59
C LEU A 24 20.94 6.93 -3.22
N VAL A 25 22.08 6.55 -2.67
CA VAL A 25 23.14 7.50 -2.28
C VAL A 25 23.84 8.09 -3.50
N GLU A 26 24.14 7.27 -4.51
CA GLU A 26 24.91 7.68 -5.69
C GLU A 26 24.06 8.43 -6.72
N GLU A 27 22.79 8.06 -6.87
CA GLU A 27 21.94 8.49 -7.99
C GLU A 27 20.58 9.05 -7.54
N ASN A 28 20.30 9.09 -6.22
CA ASN A 28 19.01 9.49 -5.66
C ASN A 28 17.82 8.71 -6.27
N HIS A 29 17.99 7.42 -6.52
CA HIS A 29 16.95 6.54 -7.08
C HIS A 29 16.76 5.30 -6.21
N LEU A 30 15.57 5.13 -5.63
CA LEU A 30 15.26 3.96 -4.79
C LEU A 30 14.38 2.97 -5.56
N ARG A 31 14.98 1.89 -6.06
CA ARG A 31 14.25 0.81 -6.78
C ARG A 31 13.65 -0.27 -5.87
N TRP A 32 13.45 0.02 -4.58
CA TRP A 32 12.76 -0.89 -3.66
C TRP A 32 11.27 -0.95 -3.99
N ASP A 33 10.73 -2.16 -4.14
CA ASP A 33 9.31 -2.37 -4.38
C ASP A 33 8.56 -2.57 -3.05
N SER A 34 7.69 -1.62 -2.71
CA SER A 34 6.87 -1.65 -1.50
C SER A 34 5.55 -2.42 -1.67
N LEU A 35 5.34 -3.14 -2.78
CA LEU A 35 4.11 -3.91 -3.02
C LEU A 35 3.73 -4.80 -1.83
N GLY A 36 4.70 -5.49 -1.23
CA GLY A 36 4.43 -6.36 -0.09
C GLY A 36 4.07 -5.61 1.21
N GLU A 37 4.50 -4.36 1.36
CA GLU A 37 4.05 -3.47 2.45
C GLU A 37 2.57 -3.11 2.27
N PHE A 38 2.15 -2.83 1.04
CA PHE A 38 0.75 -2.49 0.72
C PHE A 38 -0.18 -3.67 0.97
N LEU A 39 0.23 -4.87 0.53
CA LEU A 39 -0.51 -6.11 0.76
C LEU A 39 -0.61 -6.46 2.25
N ALA A 40 0.50 -6.36 2.99
CA ALA A 40 0.49 -6.61 4.43
C ALA A 40 -0.39 -5.61 5.19
N LEU A 41 -0.40 -4.33 4.77
CA LEU A 41 -1.25 -3.31 5.37
C LEU A 41 -2.74 -3.56 5.13
N ALA A 42 -3.13 -3.97 3.92
CA ALA A 42 -4.54 -4.28 3.61
C ALA A 42 -5.06 -5.42 4.50
N VAL A 43 -4.29 -6.51 4.61
CA VAL A 43 -4.65 -7.65 5.48
C VAL A 43 -4.66 -7.23 6.97
N SER A 44 -3.73 -6.38 7.40
CA SER A 44 -3.70 -5.86 8.77
C SER A 44 -4.96 -5.04 9.11
N LEU A 45 -5.41 -4.18 8.18
CA LEU A 45 -6.64 -3.41 8.32
C LEU A 45 -7.90 -4.29 8.29
N GLU A 46 -7.92 -5.31 7.44
CA GLU A 46 -9.03 -6.27 7.38
C GLU A 46 -9.17 -7.05 8.68
N ASP A 47 -8.07 -7.61 9.20
CA ASP A 47 -8.06 -8.37 10.45
C ASP A 47 -8.53 -7.51 11.63
N LEU A 48 -8.08 -6.25 11.70
CA LEU A 48 -8.57 -5.27 12.67
C LEU A 48 -10.08 -5.05 12.53
N GLY A 49 -10.56 -4.88 11.30
CA GLY A 49 -11.97 -4.73 10.98
C GLY A 49 -12.82 -5.92 11.41
N ILE A 50 -12.31 -7.14 11.24
CA ILE A 50 -12.98 -8.39 11.64
C ILE A 50 -12.99 -8.55 13.16
N LYS A 51 -11.82 -8.48 13.81
CA LYS A 51 -11.67 -8.78 15.23
C LYS A 51 -12.37 -7.78 16.15
N TYR A 52 -12.40 -6.51 15.75
CA TYR A 52 -12.93 -5.43 16.58
C TYR A 52 -14.23 -4.84 16.04
N GLY A 53 -14.82 -5.42 14.98
CA GLY A 53 -16.04 -4.91 14.37
C GLY A 53 -15.89 -3.50 13.80
N ASN A 54 -14.68 -3.10 13.41
CA ASN A 54 -14.42 -1.77 12.88
C ASN A 54 -14.77 -1.69 11.38
N ALA A 55 -15.97 -1.19 11.08
CA ALA A 55 -16.46 -1.07 9.70
C ALA A 55 -15.56 -0.18 8.83
N ARG A 56 -15.00 0.91 9.37
CA ARG A 56 -14.09 1.80 8.63
C ARG A 56 -12.79 1.11 8.24
N ALA A 57 -12.23 0.28 9.12
CA ALA A 57 -11.03 -0.49 8.81
C ALA A 57 -11.26 -1.45 7.63
N LYS A 58 -12.45 -2.06 7.54
CA LYS A 58 -12.83 -2.89 6.38
C LYS A 58 -12.90 -2.09 5.07
N VAL A 59 -13.45 -0.88 5.11
CA VAL A 59 -13.49 0.01 3.93
C VAL A 59 -12.07 0.41 3.51
N LEU A 60 -11.20 0.77 4.47
CA LEU A 60 -9.81 1.10 4.21
C LEU A 60 -9.05 -0.09 3.58
N ALA A 61 -9.24 -1.31 4.09
CA ALA A 61 -8.64 -2.52 3.55
C ALA A 61 -9.08 -2.79 2.09
N LYS A 62 -10.39 -2.85 1.86
CA LYS A 62 -10.98 -3.11 0.54
C LYS A 62 -10.53 -2.09 -0.52
N THR A 63 -10.48 -0.81 -0.14
CA THR A 63 -10.05 0.26 -1.05
C THR A 63 -8.54 0.25 -1.28
N LEU A 64 -7.73 -0.17 -0.29
CA LEU A 64 -6.28 -0.35 -0.45
C LEU A 64 -5.96 -1.53 -1.38
N ASP A 65 -6.69 -2.63 -1.27
CA ASP A 65 -6.56 -3.77 -2.20
C ASP A 65 -6.89 -3.36 -3.64
N ALA A 66 -8.00 -2.64 -3.84
CA ALA A 66 -8.37 -2.10 -5.15
C ALA A 66 -7.31 -1.11 -5.70
N ALA A 67 -6.77 -0.24 -4.85
CA ALA A 67 -5.70 0.68 -5.22
C ALA A 67 -4.39 -0.04 -5.60
N THR A 68 -4.05 -1.10 -4.89
CA THR A 68 -2.90 -1.96 -5.19
C THR A 68 -3.09 -2.67 -6.52
N GLY A 69 -4.30 -3.16 -6.81
CA GLY A 69 -4.66 -3.68 -8.15
C GLY A 69 -4.46 -2.64 -9.25
N LYS A 70 -4.98 -1.41 -9.07
CA LYS A 70 -4.76 -0.31 -10.02
C LYS A 70 -3.29 0.05 -10.21
N LEU A 71 -2.47 -0.03 -9.16
CA LEU A 71 -1.02 0.20 -9.24
C LEU A 71 -0.35 -0.81 -10.17
N LEU A 72 -0.72 -2.09 -10.05
CA LEU A 72 -0.22 -3.18 -10.88
C LEU A 72 -0.71 -3.06 -12.33
N ASP A 73 -2.00 -2.87 -12.54
CA ASP A 73 -2.63 -2.76 -13.88
C ASP A 73 -2.04 -1.60 -14.70
N ASN A 74 -1.66 -0.51 -14.03
CA ASN A 74 -1.09 0.68 -14.67
C ASN A 74 0.45 0.70 -14.68
N GLY A 75 1.12 -0.37 -14.25
CA GLY A 75 2.57 -0.48 -14.25
C GLY A 75 3.27 0.62 -13.44
N LYS A 76 2.70 1.01 -12.28
CA LYS A 76 3.22 2.10 -11.43
C LYS A 76 4.14 1.61 -10.30
N GLY A 77 4.77 0.45 -10.49
CA GLY A 77 5.87 -0.01 -9.64
C GLY A 77 7.18 0.72 -9.94
N PRO A 78 8.19 0.64 -9.06
CA PRO A 78 9.48 1.29 -9.27
C PRO A 78 10.25 0.66 -10.45
N SER A 79 10.83 1.50 -11.28
CA SER A 79 11.80 1.07 -12.31
C SER A 79 13.20 0.90 -11.70
N PRO A 80 14.03 -0.02 -12.20
CA PRO A 80 15.44 -0.09 -11.80
C PRO A 80 16.29 1.07 -12.35
N LYS A 81 15.80 1.84 -13.33
CA LYS A 81 16.56 2.88 -14.03
C LYS A 81 16.38 4.26 -13.40
N THR A 82 17.50 4.91 -13.10
CA THR A 82 17.51 6.28 -12.59
C THR A 82 16.89 7.27 -13.58
N GLY A 83 16.04 8.16 -13.05
CA GLY A 83 15.28 9.14 -13.84
C GLY A 83 13.90 8.63 -14.28
N GLU A 84 13.60 7.35 -14.10
CA GLU A 84 12.24 6.81 -14.19
C GLU A 84 11.55 6.83 -12.82
N ILE A 85 10.30 6.34 -12.75
CA ILE A 85 9.57 6.23 -11.49
C ILE A 85 10.34 5.34 -10.50
N ASP A 86 10.46 5.79 -9.26
CA ASP A 86 11.09 5.04 -8.18
C ASP A 86 10.08 4.74 -7.05
N ASN A 87 10.56 4.21 -5.92
CA ASN A 87 9.72 3.86 -4.75
C ASN A 87 8.81 5.03 -4.29
N ARG A 88 9.29 6.27 -4.32
CA ARG A 88 8.50 7.43 -3.89
C ARG A 88 7.37 7.70 -4.87
N GLY A 89 7.66 7.52 -6.15
CA GLY A 89 6.65 7.61 -7.21
C GLY A 89 5.57 6.54 -7.09
N SER A 90 5.93 5.29 -6.77
CA SER A 90 4.94 4.23 -6.56
C SER A 90 4.04 4.51 -5.34
N HIS A 91 4.60 5.07 -4.25
CA HIS A 91 3.82 5.52 -3.09
C HIS A 91 2.84 6.64 -3.43
N PHE A 92 3.24 7.60 -4.28
CA PHE A 92 2.34 8.63 -4.80
C PHE A 92 1.16 8.01 -5.55
N TYR A 93 1.41 7.10 -6.50
CA TYR A 93 0.35 6.48 -7.29
C TYR A 93 -0.57 5.60 -6.44
N LEU A 94 -0.01 4.84 -5.47
CA LEU A 94 -0.83 4.10 -4.52
C LEU A 94 -1.76 5.04 -3.76
N THR A 95 -1.22 6.13 -3.21
CA THR A 95 -2.00 7.10 -2.43
C THR A 95 -3.09 7.75 -3.27
N LEU A 96 -2.76 8.10 -4.53
CA LEU A 96 -3.72 8.63 -5.50
C LEU A 96 -4.85 7.65 -5.76
N TYR A 97 -4.54 6.40 -6.08
CA TYR A 97 -5.57 5.39 -6.36
C TYR A 97 -6.37 5.04 -5.11
N TRP A 98 -5.75 5.00 -3.93
CA TRP A 98 -6.44 4.73 -2.68
C TRP A 98 -7.41 5.86 -2.31
N ALA A 99 -7.00 7.11 -2.46
CA ALA A 99 -7.88 8.26 -2.27
C ALA A 99 -9.07 8.23 -3.25
N GLN A 100 -8.83 7.87 -4.51
CA GLN A 100 -9.91 7.71 -5.51
C GLN A 100 -10.90 6.61 -5.11
N GLU A 101 -10.43 5.45 -4.67
CA GLU A 101 -11.28 4.35 -4.20
C GLU A 101 -12.07 4.74 -2.94
N LEU A 102 -11.42 5.44 -2.00
CA LEU A 102 -12.06 5.95 -0.79
C LEU A 102 -13.14 7.00 -1.08
N ALA A 103 -12.91 7.88 -2.05
CA ALA A 103 -13.86 8.89 -2.48
C ALA A 103 -15.06 8.30 -3.26
N ALA A 104 -14.84 7.20 -3.97
CA ALA A 104 -15.83 6.57 -4.85
C ALA A 104 -16.72 5.54 -4.16
N GLN A 105 -16.26 4.91 -3.07
CA GLN A 105 -17.04 3.91 -2.35
C GLN A 105 -18.30 4.48 -1.67
N THR A 106 -19.28 3.61 -1.43
CA THR A 106 -20.59 3.95 -0.85
C THR A 106 -20.86 3.31 0.52
N ASP A 107 -19.89 2.60 1.07
CA ASP A 107 -19.98 1.85 2.32
C ASP A 107 -19.85 2.77 3.57
N ASP A 108 -19.09 3.88 3.47
CA ASP A 108 -19.02 4.96 4.47
C ASP A 108 -19.01 6.34 3.76
N ALA A 109 -20.16 7.01 3.75
CA ALA A 109 -20.34 8.30 3.08
C ALA A 109 -19.50 9.44 3.70
N ALA A 110 -19.25 9.40 5.01
CA ALA A 110 -18.44 10.41 5.68
C ALA A 110 -16.96 10.26 5.30
N LEU A 111 -16.47 9.02 5.24
CA LEU A 111 -15.12 8.73 4.77
C LEU A 111 -14.97 9.12 3.29
N ALA A 112 -15.94 8.80 2.44
CA ALA A 112 -15.93 9.23 1.04
C ALA A 112 -15.87 10.75 0.90
N ALA A 113 -16.64 11.49 1.69
CA ALA A 113 -16.61 12.95 1.68
C ALA A 113 -15.24 13.51 2.08
N THR A 114 -14.55 12.91 3.05
CA THR A 114 -13.21 13.33 3.48
C THR A 114 -12.17 13.21 2.38
N PHE A 115 -12.28 12.21 1.49
CA PHE A 115 -11.30 11.92 0.44
C PHE A 115 -11.65 12.53 -0.94
N LYS A 116 -12.73 13.31 -1.05
CA LYS A 116 -13.13 14.00 -2.30
C LYS A 116 -12.31 15.25 -2.69
N PRO A 117 -11.92 16.14 -1.76
CA PRO A 117 -11.14 17.34 -2.10
C PRO A 117 -9.74 16.99 -2.62
#